data_AF-A0A1F2WLM1-F1
#
_entry.id   AF-A0A1F2WLM1-F1
#
_cell.length_a   1.000
_cell.length_b   1.000
_cell.length_c   1.000
_cell.angle_alpha   90.00
_cell.angle_beta   90.00
_cell.angle_gamma   90.00
#
_symmetry.space_group_name_H-M   'P 1'
#
loop_
_entity.id
_entity.type
_entity.pdbx_description
1 polymer ?
#
loop_
_entity_poly.entity_id
_entity_poly.type
_entity_poly.pdbx_seq_one_letter_code
_entity_poly.pdbx_strand_id
1 'polypeptide(L)'
;MRHCGQKEEMMKRIIALTAVIFTIACVTISLTGCSGGGQAKDNVNQASSLLESSQQLLEDLNNLNARFNSLGIRFSNVEDTIAEGKSLAEMAMIDVDELEIRYSEARELFNEVIAMRDAGDYAAYSRLALQVVESKLQEITLNRELLTAVSDMLDVLPMAQNEEQLSYYTERMDQLSKDISDLRLQAAEAALAADAYFKEHGL
;
A
#
# COMPACT_ATOMS: atom_id res chain seq x y z
N MET A 1 -17.65 -38.18 -10.25
CA MET A 1 -16.23 -38.02 -9.87
C MET A 1 -15.45 -37.06 -10.78
N ARG A 2 -15.64 -37.03 -12.12
CA ARG A 2 -14.91 -36.11 -13.02
C ARG A 2 -15.17 -34.61 -12.80
N HIS A 3 -16.38 -34.20 -12.40
CA HIS A 3 -16.70 -32.79 -12.13
C HIS A 3 -16.08 -32.22 -10.84
N CYS A 4 -15.75 -33.06 -9.86
CA CYS A 4 -15.16 -32.61 -8.59
C CYS A 4 -13.69 -32.18 -8.79
N GLY A 5 -12.92 -32.97 -9.55
CA GLY A 5 -11.52 -32.65 -9.87
C GLY A 5 -11.38 -31.44 -10.81
N GLN A 6 -12.27 -31.26 -11.77
CA GLN A 6 -12.26 -30.09 -12.65
C GLN A 6 -12.53 -28.78 -11.90
N LYS A 7 -13.45 -28.79 -10.93
CA LYS A 7 -13.75 -27.64 -10.09
C LYS A 7 -12.54 -27.27 -9.21
N GLU A 8 -11.90 -28.28 -8.62
CA GLU A 8 -10.73 -28.09 -7.76
C GLU A 8 -9.52 -27.54 -8.54
N GLU A 9 -9.30 -28.05 -9.75
CA GLU A 9 -8.20 -27.58 -10.61
C GLU A 9 -8.45 -26.16 -11.14
N MET A 10 -9.70 -25.80 -11.44
CA MET A 10 -10.10 -24.42 -11.78
C MET A 10 -9.85 -23.48 -10.60
N MET A 11 -10.28 -23.83 -9.38
CA MET A 11 -10.06 -23.00 -8.19
C MET A 11 -8.57 -22.78 -7.90
N LYS A 12 -7.73 -23.83 -8.04
CA LYS A 12 -6.27 -23.71 -7.91
C LYS A 12 -5.65 -22.78 -8.95
N ARG A 13 -6.10 -22.85 -10.22
CA ARG A 13 -5.63 -21.98 -11.29
C ARG A 13 -6.01 -20.53 -11.05
N ILE A 14 -7.23 -20.25 -10.61
CA ILE A 14 -7.68 -18.88 -10.33
C ILE A 14 -6.84 -18.27 -9.21
N ILE A 15 -6.61 -19.00 -8.11
CA ILE A 15 -5.76 -18.53 -7.00
C ILE A 15 -4.31 -18.32 -7.45
N ALA A 16 -3.79 -19.17 -8.34
CA ALA A 16 -2.43 -19.01 -8.88
C ALA A 16 -2.32 -17.86 -9.90
N LEU A 17 -3.43 -17.46 -10.53
CA LEU A 17 -3.50 -16.37 -11.52
C LEU A 17 -3.77 -15.01 -10.89
N THR A 18 -4.45 -14.96 -9.74
CA THR A 18 -4.50 -13.76 -8.88
C THR A 18 -3.16 -13.57 -8.19
N ALA A 19 -2.15 -13.25 -8.99
CA ALA A 19 -0.98 -12.59 -8.47
C ALA A 19 -1.42 -11.20 -7.98
N VAL A 20 -1.86 -11.14 -6.72
CA VAL A 20 -2.13 -9.86 -6.06
C VAL A 20 -0.77 -9.21 -5.95
N ILE A 21 -0.56 -8.13 -6.70
CA ILE A 21 0.66 -7.31 -6.57
C ILE A 21 0.25 -6.09 -5.75
N PHE A 22 -0.05 -6.34 -4.48
CA PHE A 22 -0.04 -5.28 -3.50
C PHE A 22 1.42 -4.98 -3.23
N THR A 23 1.91 -3.89 -3.77
CA THR A 23 3.23 -3.40 -3.36
C THR A 23 2.95 -2.03 -2.77
N ILE A 24 3.65 -1.66 -1.69
CA ILE A 24 3.80 -0.25 -1.31
C ILE A 24 5.29 0.08 -1.36
N ALA A 25 5.64 1.06 -2.20
CA ALA A 25 7.02 1.45 -2.38
C ALA A 25 7.41 2.33 -1.19
N CYS A 26 8.48 1.98 -0.49
CA CYS A 26 9.10 2.84 0.50
C CYS A 26 9.58 4.11 -0.21
N VAL A 27 8.88 5.23 0.01
CA VAL A 27 9.43 6.55 -0.29
C VAL A 27 10.02 7.07 1.01
N THR A 28 11.35 7.03 1.08
CA THR A 28 12.10 7.54 2.23
C THR A 28 12.55 8.96 1.91
N ILE A 29 11.98 9.97 2.57
CA ILE A 29 12.50 11.33 2.44
C ILE A 29 13.67 11.46 3.40
N SER A 30 14.88 11.69 2.88
CA SER A 30 16.10 11.64 3.69
C SER A 30 16.33 12.94 4.44
N LEU A 31 16.09 12.97 5.77
CA LEU A 31 16.28 14.17 6.58
C LEU A 31 17.54 14.12 7.47
N THR A 32 18.70 14.53 6.92
CA THR A 32 19.92 14.74 7.72
C THR A 32 20.30 16.21 7.78
N GLY A 33 19.51 16.98 8.54
CA GLY A 33 19.66 18.41 8.76
C GLY A 33 20.11 18.79 10.16
N CYS A 34 21.17 19.60 10.28
CA CYS A 34 21.70 20.05 11.57
C CYS A 34 21.54 21.56 11.73
N SER A 35 20.92 21.97 12.85
CA SER A 35 20.75 23.34 13.40
C SER A 35 19.45 24.11 13.03
N GLY A 36 18.92 24.86 14.01
CA GLY A 36 17.68 25.64 13.97
C GLY A 36 16.56 25.03 14.81
N GLY A 37 15.96 25.79 15.73
CA GLY A 37 14.82 25.38 16.57
C GLY A 37 13.59 26.24 16.25
N GLY A 38 12.43 25.60 16.11
CA GLY A 38 11.16 26.24 15.77
C GLY A 38 10.07 25.21 15.43
N GLN A 39 8.81 25.55 15.70
CA GLN A 39 7.67 24.62 15.58
C GLN A 39 7.54 23.99 14.18
N ALA A 40 7.88 24.73 13.12
CA ALA A 40 7.84 24.20 11.75
C ALA A 40 8.79 23.00 11.55
N LYS A 41 10.00 23.08 12.12
CA LYS A 41 10.97 21.99 12.08
C LYS A 41 10.52 20.81 12.92
N ASP A 42 10.00 21.07 14.12
CA ASP A 42 9.54 20.00 15.02
C ASP A 42 8.41 19.20 14.38
N ASN A 43 7.44 19.88 13.75
CA ASN A 43 6.37 19.24 12.99
C ASN A 43 6.89 18.43 11.79
N VAL A 44 7.84 18.99 11.01
CA VAL A 44 8.46 18.26 9.89
C VAL A 44 9.22 17.01 10.36
N ASN A 45 9.97 17.12 11.46
CA ASN A 45 10.70 16.00 12.04
C ASN A 45 9.73 14.92 12.55
N GLN A 46 8.63 15.32 13.20
CA GLN A 46 7.61 14.40 13.66
C GLN A 46 6.92 13.69 12.49
N ALA A 47 6.54 14.43 11.45
CA ALA A 47 5.95 13.86 10.23
C ALA A 47 6.91 12.84 9.61
N SER A 48 8.19 13.18 9.56
CA SER A 48 9.22 12.30 8.97
C SER A 48 9.48 11.07 9.81
N SER A 49 9.46 11.20 11.15
CA SER A 49 9.55 10.04 12.05
C SER A 49 8.35 9.10 11.88
N LEU A 50 7.13 9.61 11.66
CA LEU A 50 5.97 8.79 11.33
C LEU A 50 6.17 8.03 10.01
N LEU A 51 6.66 8.71 8.97
CA LEU A 51 6.94 8.09 7.67
C LEU A 51 8.08 7.06 7.74
N GLU A 52 9.15 7.34 8.48
CA GLU A 52 10.26 6.41 8.71
C GLU A 52 9.79 5.17 9.48
N SER A 53 9.03 5.35 10.57
CA SER A 53 8.49 4.23 11.34
C SER A 53 7.56 3.34 10.51
N SER A 54 6.94 3.88 9.46
CA SER A 54 6.05 3.17 8.55
C SER A 54 6.80 2.18 7.65
N GLN A 55 8.13 2.29 7.51
CA GLN A 55 8.93 1.38 6.66
C GLN A 55 8.76 -0.08 7.06
N GLN A 56 8.69 -0.39 8.36
CA GLN A 56 8.49 -1.77 8.81
C GLN A 56 7.15 -2.34 8.33
N LEU A 57 6.06 -1.57 8.42
CA LEU A 57 4.74 -1.98 7.94
C LEU A 57 4.73 -2.19 6.41
N LEU A 58 5.49 -1.35 5.68
CA LEU A 58 5.65 -1.50 4.24
C LEU A 58 6.41 -2.78 3.88
N GLU A 59 7.45 -3.13 4.64
CA GLU A 59 8.17 -4.40 4.49
C GLU A 59 7.28 -5.60 4.83
N ASP A 60 6.49 -5.51 5.90
CA ASP A 60 5.55 -6.55 6.32
C ASP A 60 4.48 -6.80 5.26
N LEU A 61 3.91 -5.74 4.68
CA LEU A 61 2.99 -5.85 3.55
C LEU A 61 3.62 -6.46 2.30
N ASN A 62 4.87 -6.12 1.99
CA ASN A 62 5.59 -6.76 0.87
C ASN A 62 5.83 -8.26 1.14
N ASN A 63 6.10 -8.65 2.39
CA ASN A 63 6.23 -10.04 2.80
C ASN A 63 4.88 -10.79 2.74
N LEU A 64 3.78 -10.17 3.19
CA LEU A 64 2.43 -10.71 3.07
C LEU A 64 2.03 -10.89 1.61
N ASN A 65 2.38 -9.93 0.75
CA ASN A 65 2.16 -10.02 -0.68
C ASN A 65 2.92 -11.19 -1.31
N ALA A 66 4.18 -11.42 -0.92
CA ALA A 66 4.94 -12.58 -1.38
C ALA A 66 4.28 -13.91 -0.93
N ARG A 67 3.74 -13.95 0.28
CA ARG A 67 2.97 -15.11 0.78
C ARG A 67 1.70 -15.33 -0.02
N PHE A 68 0.95 -14.27 -0.35
CA PHE A 68 -0.22 -14.31 -1.22
C PHE A 68 0.10 -14.93 -2.59
N ASN A 69 1.15 -14.44 -3.24
CA ASN A 69 1.60 -14.92 -4.55
C ASN A 69 2.07 -16.38 -4.57
N SER A 70 2.25 -17.00 -3.39
CA SER A 70 2.63 -18.40 -3.25
C SER A 70 1.48 -19.33 -2.81
N LEU A 71 0.29 -18.79 -2.53
CA LEU A 71 -0.86 -19.56 -2.02
C LEU A 71 -1.23 -20.75 -2.91
N GLY A 72 -1.42 -20.52 -4.22
CA GLY A 72 -1.81 -21.55 -5.19
C GLY A 72 -0.75 -22.63 -5.43
N ILE A 73 0.46 -22.45 -4.90
CA ILE A 73 1.58 -23.41 -5.01
C ILE A 73 1.78 -24.15 -3.67
N ARG A 74 1.58 -23.46 -2.53
CA ARG A 74 1.91 -23.96 -1.19
C ARG A 74 0.93 -25.01 -0.66
N PHE A 75 -0.34 -24.93 -1.03
CA PHE A 75 -1.38 -25.80 -0.48
C PHE A 75 -1.91 -26.77 -1.53
N SER A 76 -2.01 -28.04 -1.14
CA SER A 76 -2.52 -29.10 -2.02
C SER A 76 -4.05 -29.18 -2.05
N ASN A 77 -4.75 -28.61 -1.07
CA ASN A 77 -6.21 -28.54 -1.04
C ASN A 77 -6.68 -27.09 -1.22
N VAL A 78 -7.92 -26.92 -1.69
CA VAL A 78 -8.48 -25.58 -1.93
C VAL A 78 -8.95 -24.92 -0.64
N GLU A 79 -9.45 -25.71 0.32
CA GLU A 79 -9.96 -25.19 1.60
C GLU A 79 -8.86 -24.52 2.43
N ASP A 80 -7.68 -25.13 2.58
CA ASP A 80 -6.56 -24.51 3.31
C ASP A 80 -6.02 -23.30 2.54
N THR A 81 -6.02 -23.35 1.19
CA THR A 81 -5.62 -22.20 0.37
C THR A 81 -6.52 -21.00 0.61
N ILE A 82 -7.84 -21.22 0.67
CA ILE A 82 -8.83 -20.16 0.95
C ILE A 82 -8.68 -19.65 2.37
N ALA A 83 -8.53 -20.55 3.35
CA ALA A 83 -8.37 -20.18 4.75
C ALA A 83 -7.10 -19.33 4.99
N GLU A 84 -5.95 -19.75 4.45
CA GLU A 84 -4.72 -18.97 4.52
C GLU A 84 -4.87 -17.64 3.76
N GLY A 85 -5.48 -17.65 2.57
CA GLY A 85 -5.69 -16.42 1.80
C GLY A 85 -6.51 -15.38 2.54
N LYS A 86 -7.56 -15.78 3.25
CA LYS A 86 -8.35 -14.88 4.10
C LYS A 86 -7.55 -14.37 5.28
N SER A 87 -6.79 -15.24 5.94
CA SER A 87 -5.95 -14.84 7.06
C SER A 87 -4.87 -13.84 6.64
N LEU A 88 -4.25 -14.03 5.47
CA LEU A 88 -3.31 -13.07 4.90
C LEU A 88 -3.99 -11.73 4.55
N ALA A 89 -5.22 -11.76 4.04
CA ALA A 89 -5.96 -10.55 3.69
C ALA A 89 -6.25 -9.74 4.96
N GLU A 90 -6.69 -10.41 6.02
CA GLU A 90 -6.96 -9.81 7.32
C GLU A 90 -5.70 -9.18 7.93
N MET A 91 -4.56 -9.89 7.93
CA MET A 91 -3.28 -9.33 8.40
C MET A 91 -2.88 -8.10 7.58
N ALA A 92 -3.00 -8.17 6.26
CA ALA A 92 -2.63 -7.04 5.39
C ALA A 92 -3.56 -5.83 5.60
N MET A 93 -4.85 -6.04 5.88
CA MET A 93 -5.75 -4.94 6.21
C MET A 93 -5.36 -4.22 7.49
N ILE A 94 -4.90 -4.94 8.52
CA ILE A 94 -4.44 -4.34 9.78
C ILE A 94 -3.24 -3.40 9.52
N ASP A 95 -2.25 -3.88 8.76
CA ASP A 95 -1.07 -3.06 8.41
C ASP A 95 -1.48 -1.85 7.53
N VAL A 96 -2.44 -2.02 6.62
CA VAL A 96 -3.01 -0.94 5.80
C VAL A 96 -3.71 0.12 6.65
N ASP A 97 -4.50 -0.29 7.63
CA ASP A 97 -5.20 0.62 8.54
C ASP A 97 -4.18 1.43 9.36
N GLU A 98 -3.13 0.77 9.87
CA GLU A 98 -2.08 1.45 10.62
C GLU A 98 -1.27 2.43 9.75
N LEU A 99 -0.97 2.05 8.50
CA LEU A 99 -0.35 2.97 7.53
C LEU A 99 -1.24 4.17 7.24
N GLU A 100 -2.55 3.99 7.04
CA GLU A 100 -3.46 5.10 6.79
C GLU A 100 -3.43 6.12 7.93
N ILE A 101 -3.40 5.65 9.18
CA ILE A 101 -3.29 6.52 10.37
C ILE A 101 -1.99 7.32 10.32
N ARG A 102 -0.84 6.66 10.18
CA ARG A 102 0.48 7.33 10.21
C ARG A 102 0.65 8.33 9.07
N TYR A 103 0.19 8.00 7.86
CA TYR A 103 0.23 8.91 6.73
C TYR A 103 -0.76 10.07 6.88
N SER A 104 -1.93 9.84 7.48
CA SER A 104 -2.89 10.91 7.77
C SER A 104 -2.35 11.90 8.81
N GLU A 105 -1.69 11.40 9.86
CA GLU A 105 -1.02 12.24 10.86
C GLU A 105 0.14 13.04 10.23
N ALA A 106 0.97 12.41 9.40
CA ALA A 106 2.04 13.11 8.67
C ALA A 106 1.48 14.20 7.75
N ARG A 107 0.36 13.92 7.06
CA ARG A 107 -0.36 14.89 6.22
C ARG A 107 -0.82 16.10 7.02
N GLU A 108 -1.36 15.90 8.22
CA GLU A 108 -1.81 16.97 9.11
C GLU A 108 -0.63 17.85 9.53
N LEU A 109 0.47 17.25 9.96
CA LEU A 109 1.68 17.97 10.35
C LEU A 109 2.26 18.82 9.19
N PHE A 110 2.32 18.29 7.97
CA PHE A 110 2.75 19.07 6.81
C PHE A 110 1.79 20.23 6.50
N ASN A 111 0.48 20.02 6.60
CA ASN A 111 -0.49 21.10 6.42
C ASN A 111 -0.35 22.21 7.49
N GLU A 112 -0.10 21.84 8.75
CA GLU A 112 0.19 22.80 9.81
C GLU A 112 1.41 23.66 9.46
N VAL A 113 2.50 23.04 9.01
CA VAL A 113 3.73 23.75 8.61
C VAL A 113 3.48 24.70 7.45
N ILE A 114 2.69 24.28 6.45
CA ILE A 114 2.31 25.12 5.31
C ILE A 114 1.52 26.36 5.75
N ALA A 115 0.70 26.23 6.80
CA ALA A 115 -0.12 27.31 7.33
C ALA A 115 0.64 28.30 8.25
N MET A 116 1.87 27.96 8.68
CA MET A 116 2.68 28.82 9.53
C MET A 116 3.25 30.02 8.77
N ARG A 117 3.11 31.22 9.36
CA ARG A 117 3.55 32.49 8.76
C ARG A 117 5.07 32.57 8.52
N ASP A 118 5.85 31.97 9.42
CA ASP A 118 7.31 32.09 9.46
C ASP A 118 8.02 30.74 9.22
N ALA A 119 7.35 29.77 8.59
CA ALA A 119 7.94 28.45 8.30
C ALA A 119 9.03 28.47 7.23
N GLY A 120 9.12 29.52 6.41
CA GLY A 120 10.19 29.69 5.41
C GLY A 120 10.31 28.47 4.49
N ASP A 121 11.53 27.95 4.37
CA ASP A 121 11.85 26.78 3.53
C ASP A 121 11.12 25.50 3.96
N TYR A 122 10.76 25.35 5.24
CA TYR A 122 9.97 24.21 5.71
C TYR A 122 8.56 24.21 5.12
N ALA A 123 7.96 25.37 4.84
CA ALA A 123 6.65 25.43 4.17
C ALA A 123 6.75 24.98 2.71
N ALA A 124 7.82 25.36 2.00
CA ALA A 124 8.05 24.94 0.63
C ALA A 124 8.33 23.44 0.54
N TYR A 125 9.21 22.92 1.42
CA TYR A 125 9.44 21.48 1.57
C TYR A 125 8.16 20.72 1.90
N SER A 126 7.36 21.22 2.85
CA SER A 126 6.12 20.54 3.28
C SER A 126 5.09 20.44 2.16
N ARG A 127 5.05 21.38 1.20
CA ARG A 127 4.18 21.26 0.01
C ARG A 127 4.61 20.10 -0.90
N LEU A 128 5.92 19.90 -1.07
CA LEU A 128 6.45 18.79 -1.87
C LEU A 128 6.23 17.45 -1.15
N ALA A 129 6.54 17.39 0.14
CA ALA A 129 6.31 16.20 0.95
C ALA A 129 4.80 15.84 1.04
N LEU A 130 3.92 16.84 1.10
CA LEU A 130 2.47 16.62 1.11
C LEU A 130 1.99 15.94 -0.19
N GLN A 131 2.52 16.31 -1.36
CA GLN A 131 2.17 15.64 -2.62
C GLN A 131 2.50 14.14 -2.61
N VAL A 132 3.64 13.79 -1.99
CA VAL A 132 4.04 12.40 -1.79
C VAL A 132 3.07 11.69 -0.86
N VAL A 133 2.77 12.29 0.30
CA VAL A 133 1.87 11.72 1.30
C VAL A 133 0.45 11.54 0.76
N GLU A 134 -0.08 12.49 0.00
CA GLU A 134 -1.40 12.39 -0.64
C GLU A 134 -1.44 11.26 -1.66
N SER A 135 -0.41 11.13 -2.50
CA SER A 135 -0.30 10.02 -3.45
C SER A 135 -0.25 8.67 -2.72
N LYS A 136 0.44 8.62 -1.58
CA LYS A 136 0.52 7.40 -0.75
C LYS A 136 -0.79 7.05 -0.06
N LEU A 137 -1.55 8.03 0.42
CA LEU A 137 -2.90 7.81 0.95
C LEU A 137 -3.86 7.28 -0.12
N GLN A 138 -3.74 7.77 -1.36
CA GLN A 138 -4.50 7.23 -2.49
C GLN A 138 -4.07 5.79 -2.82
N GLU A 139 -2.77 5.52 -2.83
CA GLU A 139 -2.23 4.16 -2.98
C GLU A 139 -2.80 3.23 -1.91
N ILE A 140 -2.76 3.62 -0.63
CA ILE A 140 -3.33 2.88 0.52
C ILE A 140 -4.83 2.59 0.32
N THR A 141 -5.59 3.56 -0.17
CA THR A 141 -7.03 3.39 -0.44
C THR A 141 -7.28 2.31 -1.49
N LEU A 142 -6.61 2.39 -2.64
CA LEU A 142 -6.77 1.38 -3.71
C LEU A 142 -6.32 -0.02 -3.26
N ASN A 143 -5.29 -0.05 -2.43
CA ASN A 143 -4.75 -1.24 -1.81
C ASN A 143 -5.74 -1.90 -0.84
N ARG A 144 -6.50 -1.12 -0.06
CA ARG A 144 -7.64 -1.62 0.73
C ARG A 144 -8.74 -2.20 -0.17
N GLU A 145 -9.07 -1.51 -1.26
CA GLU A 145 -10.05 -2.02 -2.22
C GLU A 145 -9.60 -3.34 -2.87
N LEU A 146 -8.30 -3.46 -3.16
CA LEU A 146 -7.70 -4.68 -3.71
C LEU A 146 -7.83 -5.85 -2.72
N LEU A 147 -7.45 -5.64 -1.46
CA LEU A 147 -7.59 -6.66 -0.41
C LEU A 147 -9.05 -7.06 -0.18
N THR A 148 -9.97 -6.08 -0.26
CA THR A 148 -11.42 -6.35 -0.18
C THR A 148 -11.87 -7.23 -1.33
N ALA A 149 -11.50 -6.90 -2.57
CA ALA A 149 -11.85 -7.70 -3.74
C ALA A 149 -11.27 -9.13 -3.68
N VAL A 150 -10.06 -9.29 -3.14
CA VAL A 150 -9.46 -10.60 -2.87
C VAL A 150 -10.28 -11.38 -1.85
N SER A 151 -10.63 -10.76 -0.72
CA SER A 151 -11.43 -11.41 0.33
C SER A 151 -12.79 -11.85 -0.19
N ASP A 152 -13.50 -10.96 -0.90
CA ASP A 152 -14.80 -11.26 -1.50
C ASP A 152 -14.71 -12.40 -2.52
N MET A 153 -13.66 -12.41 -3.36
CA MET A 153 -13.43 -13.50 -4.30
C MET A 153 -13.24 -14.84 -3.54
N LEU A 154 -12.45 -14.85 -2.47
CA LEU A 154 -12.21 -16.05 -1.65
C LEU A 154 -13.48 -16.56 -0.95
N ASP A 155 -14.44 -15.67 -0.64
CA ASP A 155 -15.76 -16.04 -0.12
C ASP A 155 -16.65 -16.70 -1.18
N VAL A 156 -16.61 -16.21 -2.41
CA VAL A 156 -17.44 -16.70 -3.52
C VAL A 156 -16.85 -17.95 -4.19
N LEU A 157 -15.52 -18.12 -4.15
CA LEU A 157 -14.78 -19.19 -4.81
C LEU A 157 -15.34 -20.61 -4.56
N PRO A 158 -15.71 -21.02 -3.32
CA PRO A 158 -16.30 -22.34 -3.06
C PRO A 158 -17.63 -22.58 -3.80
N MET A 159 -18.39 -21.51 -4.07
CA MET A 159 -19.72 -21.56 -4.69
C MET A 159 -19.65 -21.44 -6.21
N ALA A 160 -18.55 -20.92 -6.76
CA ALA A 160 -18.34 -20.78 -8.19
C ALA A 160 -18.43 -22.12 -8.92
N GLN A 161 -19.09 -22.11 -10.07
CA GLN A 161 -19.30 -23.25 -10.96
C GLN A 161 -18.46 -23.13 -12.24
N ASN A 162 -18.02 -21.92 -12.57
CA ASN A 162 -17.16 -21.62 -13.72
C ASN A 162 -16.34 -20.34 -13.47
N GLU A 163 -15.38 -20.06 -14.35
CA GLU A 163 -14.50 -18.89 -14.29
C GLU A 163 -15.25 -17.57 -14.52
N GLU A 164 -16.33 -17.58 -15.31
CA GLU A 164 -17.12 -16.39 -15.64
C GLU A 164 -17.74 -15.76 -14.38
N GLN A 165 -18.13 -16.57 -13.40
CA GLN A 165 -18.63 -16.09 -12.10
C GLN A 165 -17.57 -15.38 -11.25
N LEU A 166 -16.29 -15.54 -11.59
CA LEU A 166 -15.16 -14.93 -10.87
C LEU A 166 -14.46 -13.84 -11.70
N SER A 167 -14.83 -13.70 -12.98
CA SER A 167 -14.27 -12.72 -13.93
C SER A 167 -14.33 -11.29 -13.41
N TYR A 168 -15.46 -10.90 -12.77
CA TYR A 168 -15.61 -9.59 -12.15
C TYR A 168 -14.49 -9.29 -11.14
N TYR A 169 -14.17 -10.26 -10.28
CA TYR A 169 -13.15 -10.07 -9.25
C TYR A 169 -11.75 -10.01 -9.87
N THR A 170 -11.45 -10.91 -10.82
CA THR A 170 -10.14 -10.92 -11.49
C THR A 170 -9.91 -9.63 -12.28
N GLU A 171 -10.90 -9.17 -13.04
CA GLU A 171 -10.82 -7.91 -13.78
C GLU A 171 -10.69 -6.70 -12.85
N ARG A 172 -11.43 -6.70 -11.72
CA ARG A 172 -11.35 -5.62 -10.73
C ARG A 172 -9.96 -5.56 -10.08
N MET A 173 -9.39 -6.72 -9.71
CA MET A 173 -8.06 -6.79 -9.11
C MET A 173 -6.97 -6.38 -10.10
N ASP A 174 -7.08 -6.76 -11.37
CA ASP A 174 -6.17 -6.33 -12.44
C ASP A 174 -6.21 -4.81 -12.63
N GLN A 175 -7.42 -4.24 -12.69
CA GLN A 175 -7.60 -2.79 -12.82
C GLN A 175 -7.01 -2.05 -11.62
N LEU A 176 -7.30 -2.50 -10.39
CA LEU A 176 -6.75 -1.91 -9.17
C LEU A 176 -5.22 -1.99 -9.12
N SER A 177 -4.64 -3.14 -9.49
CA SER A 177 -3.19 -3.33 -9.54
C SER A 177 -2.52 -2.38 -10.54
N LYS A 178 -3.18 -2.11 -11.67
CA LYS A 178 -2.73 -1.12 -12.65
C LYS A 178 -2.82 0.30 -12.10
N ASP A 179 -3.95 0.68 -11.51
CA ASP A 179 -4.15 2.01 -10.94
C ASP A 179 -3.13 2.32 -9.83
N ILE A 180 -2.85 1.33 -8.97
CA ILE A 180 -1.79 1.40 -7.95
C ILE A 180 -0.43 1.64 -8.62
N SER A 181 -0.10 0.88 -9.66
CA SER A 181 1.18 0.99 -10.38
C SER A 181 1.38 2.37 -11.02
N ASP A 182 0.33 2.92 -11.62
CA ASP A 182 0.37 4.25 -12.25
C ASP A 182 0.58 5.36 -11.20
N LEU A 183 -0.11 5.28 -10.05
CA LEU A 183 0.08 6.22 -8.94
C LEU A 183 1.50 6.22 -8.38
N ARG A 184 2.14 5.05 -8.31
CA ARG A 184 3.50 4.92 -7.80
C ARG A 184 4.52 5.62 -8.67
N LEU A 185 4.35 5.53 -9.99
CA LEU A 185 5.23 6.21 -10.93
C LEU A 185 5.16 7.73 -10.72
N GLN A 186 3.96 8.27 -10.51
CA GLN A 186 3.74 9.68 -10.21
C GLN A 186 4.33 10.08 -8.84
N ALA A 187 4.12 9.25 -7.81
CA ALA A 187 4.63 9.51 -6.47
C ALA A 187 6.17 9.51 -6.42
N ALA A 188 6.83 8.70 -7.25
CA ALA A 188 8.30 8.65 -7.32
C ALA A 188 8.92 9.97 -7.80
N GLU A 189 8.28 10.65 -8.77
CA GLU A 189 8.75 11.95 -9.26
C GLU A 189 8.63 13.03 -8.16
N ALA A 190 7.49 13.06 -7.46
CA ALA A 190 7.28 13.99 -6.34
C ALA A 190 8.26 13.76 -5.19
N ALA A 191 8.57 12.50 -4.90
CA ALA A 191 9.55 12.11 -3.90
C ALA A 191 10.96 12.64 -4.21
N LEU A 192 11.41 12.45 -5.46
CA LEU A 192 12.70 12.94 -5.93
C LEU A 192 12.80 14.46 -5.82
N ALA A 193 11.71 15.17 -6.12
CA ALA A 193 11.65 16.63 -5.99
C ALA A 193 11.75 17.08 -4.52
N ALA A 194 11.02 16.42 -3.62
CA ALA A 194 11.08 16.71 -2.18
C ALA A 194 12.48 16.46 -1.59
N ASP A 195 13.11 15.33 -1.93
CA ASP A 195 14.47 14.99 -1.53
C ASP A 195 15.52 15.98 -2.05
N ALA A 196 15.39 16.39 -3.31
CA ALA A 196 16.28 17.37 -3.92
C ALA A 196 16.18 18.72 -3.20
N TYR A 197 14.95 19.18 -2.94
CA TYR A 197 14.70 20.44 -2.24
C TYR A 197 15.30 20.44 -0.84
N PHE A 198 15.08 19.35 -0.09
CA PHE A 198 15.58 19.19 1.27
C PHE A 198 17.12 19.29 1.31
N LYS A 199 17.80 18.59 0.39
CA LYS A 199 19.27 18.61 0.27
C LYS A 199 19.81 19.98 -0.13
N GLU A 200 19.17 20.65 -1.08
CA GLU A 200 19.60 21.97 -1.57
C GLU A 200 19.51 23.04 -0.48
N HIS A 201 18.49 22.97 0.37
CA HIS A 201 18.22 23.98 1.40
C HIS A 201 18.80 23.62 2.79
N GLY A 202 19.44 22.45 2.93
CA GLY A 202 20.10 22.04 4.18
C GLY A 202 19.13 21.97 5.37
N LEU A 203 17.89 21.58 5.10
CA LEU A 203 16.84 21.39 6.10
C LEU A 203 17.14 20.20 7.00
#